data_AF-A0A2X0I9K8-F1
#
_entry.id   AF-A0A2X0I9K8-F1
#
_cell.length_a   1.000
_cell.length_b   1.000
_cell.length_c   1.000
_cell.angle_alpha   90.00
_cell.angle_beta   90.00
_cell.angle_gamma   90.00
#
_symmetry.space_group_name_H-M   'P 1'
#
loop_
_entity.id
_entity.type
_entity.pdbx_description
1 polymer ?
#
loop_
_entity_poly.entity_id
_entity_poly.type
_entity_poly.pdbx_seq_one_letter_code
_entity_poly.pdbx_strand_id
1 'polypeptide(L)'
;MQEPAAGAGTASRRASRDGRGTGRTTTVRVAVAASVAAVVALGTAACGGSDDTAKLDSWAKSVCGGISAPINALAAAKADTGRIVQGESPADLQKRMADDMGKMAAGNQQIAQAVQAAGAPSTSDGAQTQADAVSELNQAAGGYTKVQQTVKALPVNDQARFAAGLRGVSDQIGQLSTQSSAALQKLQSGDLGAALGRQPGCAAPSDTATAGGADSSTATPNASGSAAAAPSASSSDHRSTKPTSKSTPKASGSASP
;
A
#
# COMPACT_ATOMS: atom_id res chain seq x y z
N MET A 1 -16.04 -40.19 -28.24
CA MET A 1 -17.41 -40.73 -28.18
C MET A 1 -17.98 -40.43 -26.80
N GLN A 2 -19.26 -40.09 -26.74
CA GLN A 2 -20.05 -39.66 -25.58
C GLN A 2 -19.92 -38.20 -25.11
N GLU A 3 -20.61 -37.33 -25.84
CA GLU A 3 -21.57 -36.37 -25.24
C GLU A 3 -22.82 -37.18 -24.75
N PRO A 4 -23.61 -36.72 -23.76
CA PRO A 4 -24.59 -35.65 -24.07
C PRO A 4 -25.09 -34.75 -22.91
N ALA A 5 -25.81 -33.70 -23.35
CA ALA A 5 -27.13 -33.23 -22.89
C ALA A 5 -27.24 -32.04 -21.91
N ALA A 6 -27.92 -31.04 -22.46
CA ALA A 6 -28.46 -29.82 -21.90
C ALA A 6 -29.67 -30.01 -20.95
N GLY A 7 -29.94 -28.99 -20.15
CA GLY A 7 -31.21 -28.72 -19.48
C GLY A 7 -31.00 -27.75 -18.31
N ALA A 8 -31.89 -26.86 -17.90
CA ALA A 8 -33.11 -26.30 -18.44
C ALA A 8 -33.35 -25.03 -17.59
N GLY A 9 -33.79 -23.94 -18.21
CA GLY A 9 -34.07 -22.68 -17.54
C GLY A 9 -35.30 -22.78 -16.64
N THR A 10 -35.20 -22.24 -15.42
CA THR A 10 -36.34 -21.96 -14.55
C THR A 10 -36.49 -20.46 -14.35
N ALA A 11 -37.38 -19.89 -15.16
CA ALA A 11 -37.95 -18.57 -14.96
C ALA A 11 -38.91 -18.60 -13.76
N SER A 12 -38.58 -17.88 -12.69
CA SER A 12 -39.50 -17.70 -11.56
C SER A 12 -40.38 -16.49 -11.82
N ARG A 13 -41.61 -16.77 -12.30
CA ARG A 13 -42.72 -15.81 -12.31
C ARG A 13 -43.23 -15.67 -10.89
N ARG A 14 -43.29 -14.45 -10.35
CA ARG A 14 -44.23 -14.11 -9.26
C ARG A 14 -45.10 -12.95 -9.69
N ALA A 15 -46.39 -13.26 -9.78
CA ALA A 15 -47.47 -12.32 -10.01
C ALA A 15 -47.85 -11.61 -8.71
N SER A 16 -48.04 -10.30 -8.86
CA SER A 16 -49.06 -9.42 -8.29
C SER A 16 -49.56 -9.63 -6.86
N ARG A 17 -49.45 -8.57 -6.05
CA ARG A 17 -50.61 -8.05 -5.30
C ARG A 17 -50.67 -6.53 -5.36
N ASP A 18 -51.86 -6.08 -5.77
CA ASP A 18 -52.42 -4.74 -5.74
C ASP A 18 -52.25 -4.04 -4.38
N GLY A 19 -52.00 -2.73 -4.44
CA GLY A 19 -52.10 -1.80 -3.32
C GLY A 19 -52.45 -0.41 -3.84
N ARG A 20 -53.73 -0.21 -4.16
CA ARG A 20 -54.31 1.04 -4.66
C ARG A 20 -54.56 1.99 -3.48
N GLY A 21 -53.84 3.10 -3.43
CA GLY A 21 -54.08 4.21 -2.50
C GLY A 21 -54.11 5.53 -3.25
N THR A 22 -55.31 6.02 -3.52
CA THR A 22 -55.61 7.30 -4.16
C THR A 22 -55.34 8.47 -3.22
N GLY A 23 -54.48 9.40 -3.63
CA GLY A 23 -54.31 10.72 -3.01
C GLY A 23 -54.01 11.75 -4.10
N ARG A 24 -55.01 12.57 -4.40
CA ARG A 24 -55.04 13.56 -5.49
C ARG A 24 -54.67 14.93 -4.91
N THR A 25 -53.52 15.49 -5.26
CA THR A 25 -53.22 16.92 -5.04
C THR A 25 -52.32 17.48 -6.14
N THR A 26 -52.96 18.27 -7.00
CA THR A 26 -52.52 19.49 -7.70
C THR A 26 -51.02 19.70 -7.98
N THR A 27 -50.71 19.73 -9.27
CA THR A 27 -49.48 20.24 -9.89
C THR A 27 -49.20 21.69 -9.45
N VAL A 28 -48.17 21.89 -8.64
CA VAL A 28 -47.49 23.18 -8.50
C VAL A 28 -46.04 22.96 -8.92
N ARG A 29 -45.65 23.52 -10.07
CA ARG A 29 -44.25 23.64 -10.45
C ARG A 29 -43.62 24.73 -9.58
N VAL A 30 -43.16 24.34 -8.40
CA VAL A 30 -42.25 25.18 -7.60
C VAL A 30 -40.84 24.81 -8.02
N ALA A 31 -40.10 25.78 -8.54
CA ALA A 31 -38.66 25.67 -8.73
C ALA A 31 -38.02 25.50 -7.34
N VAL A 32 -37.73 24.25 -6.98
CA VAL A 32 -36.95 23.93 -5.78
C VAL A 32 -35.50 24.21 -6.13
N ALA A 33 -35.02 25.38 -5.71
CA ALA A 33 -33.59 25.62 -5.57
C ALA A 33 -33.03 24.49 -4.69
N ALA A 34 -32.20 23.63 -5.29
CA ALA A 34 -31.51 22.58 -4.57
C ALA A 34 -30.49 23.23 -3.63
N SER A 35 -30.94 23.58 -2.43
CA SER A 35 -30.10 23.94 -1.31
C SER A 35 -29.29 22.71 -0.93
N VAL A 36 -28.04 22.65 -1.41
CA VAL A 36 -27.07 21.63 -1.01
C VAL A 36 -26.82 21.79 0.49
N ALA A 37 -27.37 20.86 1.27
CA ALA A 37 -27.14 20.76 2.69
C ALA A 37 -25.65 20.46 2.93
N ALA A 38 -25.00 21.36 3.67
CA ALA A 38 -23.62 21.23 4.10
C ALA A 38 -23.45 19.95 4.93
N VAL A 39 -22.61 19.03 4.46
CA VAL A 39 -22.19 17.86 5.21
C VAL A 39 -21.14 18.30 6.23
N VAL A 40 -21.39 17.95 7.49
CA VAL A 40 -20.57 18.26 8.67
C VAL A 40 -19.15 17.73 8.48
N ALA A 41 -18.17 18.63 8.46
CA ALA A 41 -16.75 18.32 8.54
C ALA A 41 -16.38 17.93 9.98
N LEU A 42 -15.89 16.71 10.17
CA LEU A 42 -15.16 16.31 11.37
C LEU A 42 -13.75 16.90 11.28
N GLY A 43 -13.62 18.14 11.72
CA GLY A 43 -12.34 18.82 11.90
C GLY A 43 -11.84 18.64 13.34
N THR A 44 -10.71 17.98 13.51
CA THR A 44 -9.89 18.14 14.71
C THR A 44 -8.47 18.54 14.30
N ALA A 45 -8.17 19.80 14.61
CA ALA A 45 -6.85 20.44 14.73
C ALA A 45 -6.06 20.78 13.44
N ALA A 46 -6.26 21.99 12.91
CA ALA A 46 -5.25 23.05 12.88
C ALA A 46 -5.77 24.30 12.13
N CYS A 47 -5.41 25.48 12.62
CA CYS A 47 -5.80 26.79 12.10
C CYS A 47 -5.07 27.09 10.78
N GLY A 48 -5.56 26.58 9.65
CA GLY A 48 -5.14 26.96 8.30
C GLY A 48 -6.34 27.56 7.57
N GLY A 49 -6.23 28.80 7.10
CA GLY A 49 -7.30 29.45 6.37
C GLY A 49 -7.65 28.71 5.08
N SER A 50 -8.79 29.02 4.47
CA SER A 50 -9.21 28.48 3.16
C SER A 50 -8.12 28.58 2.09
N ASP A 51 -7.24 29.57 2.18
CA ASP A 51 -6.09 29.78 1.30
C ASP A 51 -5.04 28.67 1.37
N ASP A 52 -4.74 28.13 2.55
CA ASP A 52 -3.72 27.09 2.70
C ASP A 52 -4.23 25.73 2.21
N THR A 53 -5.53 25.47 2.40
CA THR A 53 -6.21 24.30 1.82
C THR A 53 -6.17 24.37 0.29
N ALA A 54 -6.47 25.52 -0.30
CA ALA A 54 -6.44 25.71 -1.75
C ALA A 54 -5.02 25.55 -2.33
N LYS A 55 -3.99 26.04 -1.64
CA LYS A 55 -2.58 25.84 -2.04
C LYS A 55 -2.16 24.38 -1.95
N LEU A 56 -2.57 23.66 -0.89
CA LEU A 56 -2.30 22.23 -0.75
C LEU A 56 -2.98 21.41 -1.84
N ASP A 57 -4.24 21.72 -2.18
CA ASP A 57 -4.94 21.06 -3.27
C ASP A 57 -4.29 21.36 -4.63
N SER A 58 -3.82 22.58 -4.86
CA SER A 58 -3.08 22.94 -6.07
C SER A 58 -1.74 22.20 -6.18
N TRP A 59 -0.99 22.13 -5.07
CA TRP A 59 0.24 21.36 -4.99
C TRP A 59 -0.01 19.87 -5.26
N ALA A 60 -1.01 19.30 -4.61
CA ALA A 60 -1.40 17.91 -4.82
C ALA A 60 -1.81 17.67 -6.28
N LYS A 61 -2.57 18.58 -6.89
CA LYS A 61 -2.93 18.50 -8.30
C LYS A 61 -1.71 18.52 -9.23
N SER A 62 -0.70 19.33 -8.92
CA SER A 62 0.56 19.39 -9.66
C SER A 62 1.30 18.05 -9.61
N VAL A 63 1.45 17.48 -8.41
CA VAL A 63 2.05 16.16 -8.22
C VAL A 63 1.23 15.08 -8.94
N CYS A 64 -0.06 15.00 -8.65
CA CYS A 64 -0.97 13.94 -9.12
C CYS A 64 -1.30 14.01 -10.61
N GLY A 65 -1.18 15.18 -11.23
CA GLY A 65 -1.47 15.37 -12.65
C GLY A 65 -0.55 14.58 -13.58
N GLY A 66 0.69 14.30 -13.15
CA GLY A 66 1.69 13.58 -13.94
C GLY A 66 1.95 12.14 -13.52
N ILE A 67 1.54 11.72 -12.32
CA ILE A 67 2.03 10.46 -11.72
C ILE A 67 1.05 9.29 -11.75
N SER A 68 -0.18 9.47 -12.25
CA SER A 68 -1.16 8.37 -12.32
C SER A 68 -0.63 7.17 -13.11
N ALA A 69 -0.02 7.40 -14.28
CA ALA A 69 0.57 6.32 -15.09
C ALA A 69 1.75 5.62 -14.36
N PRO A 70 2.74 6.34 -13.80
CA PRO A 70 3.77 5.74 -12.94
C PRO A 70 3.21 4.94 -11.75
N ILE A 71 2.20 5.44 -11.05
CA ILE A 71 1.55 4.74 -9.92
C ILE A 71 0.91 3.43 -10.40
N ASN A 72 0.17 3.46 -11.50
CA ASN A 72 -0.45 2.27 -12.07
C ASN A 72 0.61 1.25 -12.54
N ALA A 73 1.71 1.72 -13.14
CA ALA A 73 2.81 0.86 -13.56
C ALA A 73 3.49 0.19 -12.35
N LEU A 74 3.72 0.92 -11.25
CA LEU A 74 4.23 0.36 -10.00
C LEU A 74 3.29 -0.71 -9.43
N ALA A 75 1.99 -0.42 -9.37
CA ALA A 75 1.00 -1.34 -8.84
C ALA A 75 0.92 -2.62 -9.68
N ALA A 76 0.92 -2.49 -11.01
CA ALA A 76 0.93 -3.62 -11.93
C ALA A 76 2.20 -4.46 -11.81
N ALA A 77 3.38 -3.83 -11.75
CA ALA A 77 4.65 -4.52 -11.56
C ALA A 77 4.69 -5.26 -10.21
N LYS A 78 4.22 -4.62 -9.13
CA LYS A 78 4.09 -5.27 -7.81
C LYS A 78 3.17 -6.47 -7.86
N ALA A 79 2.01 -6.35 -8.51
CA ALA A 79 1.08 -7.47 -8.66
C ALA A 79 1.70 -8.63 -9.47
N ASP A 80 2.41 -8.33 -10.55
CA ASP A 80 3.03 -9.35 -11.40
C ASP A 80 4.18 -10.08 -10.68
N THR A 81 4.96 -9.41 -9.82
CA THR A 81 6.01 -10.08 -9.03
C THR A 81 5.49 -11.17 -8.10
N GLY A 82 4.24 -11.07 -7.64
CA GLY A 82 3.58 -12.11 -6.83
C GLY A 82 2.86 -13.19 -7.66
N ARG A 83 2.81 -13.04 -8.99
CA ARG A 83 2.05 -13.92 -9.87
C ARG A 83 2.81 -15.22 -10.18
N ILE A 84 2.12 -16.34 -9.98
CA ILE A 84 2.58 -17.66 -10.40
C ILE A 84 2.05 -17.92 -11.81
N VAL A 85 2.95 -18.21 -12.75
CA VAL A 85 2.62 -18.59 -14.13
C VAL A 85 2.93 -20.08 -14.30
N GLN A 86 1.89 -20.88 -14.57
CA GLN A 86 2.03 -22.33 -14.75
C GLN A 86 2.90 -22.63 -15.97
N GLY A 87 3.91 -23.48 -15.79
CA GLY A 87 4.84 -23.87 -16.85
C GLY A 87 5.89 -22.81 -17.24
N GLU A 88 5.99 -21.70 -16.50
CA GLU A 88 7.02 -20.68 -16.73
C GLU A 88 8.42 -21.25 -16.47
N SER A 89 9.33 -21.07 -17.43
CA SER A 89 10.71 -21.50 -17.27
C SER A 89 11.47 -20.57 -16.29
N PRO A 90 12.56 -21.02 -15.64
CA PRO A 90 13.39 -20.15 -14.82
C PRO A 90 13.91 -18.91 -15.56
N ALA A 91 14.20 -19.03 -16.87
CA ALA A 91 14.66 -17.93 -17.69
C ALA A 91 13.56 -16.89 -17.95
N ASP A 92 12.33 -17.35 -18.21
CA ASP A 92 11.18 -16.46 -18.40
C ASP A 92 10.82 -15.75 -17.09
N LEU A 93 10.80 -16.48 -15.97
CA LEU A 93 10.57 -15.90 -14.64
C LEU A 93 11.64 -14.86 -14.29
N GLN A 94 12.92 -15.16 -14.52
CA GLN A 94 14.01 -14.19 -14.33
C GLN A 94 13.76 -12.92 -15.15
N LYS A 95 13.47 -13.07 -16.44
CA LYS A 95 13.27 -11.93 -17.34
C LYS A 95 12.08 -11.08 -16.88
N ARG A 96 10.94 -11.72 -16.59
CA ARG A 96 9.72 -11.07 -16.13
C ARG A 96 9.93 -10.30 -14.83
N MET A 97 10.50 -10.96 -13.81
CA MET A 97 10.81 -10.30 -12.54
C MET A 97 11.80 -9.15 -12.71
N ALA A 98 12.84 -9.30 -13.55
CA ALA A 98 13.79 -8.22 -13.80
C ALA A 98 13.16 -7.03 -14.50
N ASP A 99 12.21 -7.27 -15.40
CA ASP A 99 11.46 -6.21 -16.08
C ASP A 99 10.55 -5.47 -15.09
N ASP A 100 9.88 -6.18 -14.17
CA ASP A 100 9.04 -5.56 -13.14
C ASP A 100 9.83 -4.75 -12.12
N MET A 101 11.00 -5.23 -11.68
CA MET A 101 11.91 -4.45 -10.84
C MET A 101 12.36 -3.17 -11.57
N GLY A 102 12.61 -3.25 -12.88
CA GLY A 102 12.91 -2.08 -13.70
C GLY A 102 11.76 -1.07 -13.76
N LYS A 103 10.52 -1.54 -13.95
CA LYS A 103 9.32 -0.68 -13.93
C LYS A 103 9.14 0.00 -12.57
N MET A 104 9.33 -0.73 -11.47
CA MET A 104 9.25 -0.16 -10.13
C MET A 104 10.34 0.88 -9.89
N ALA A 105 11.57 0.64 -10.34
CA ALA A 105 12.64 1.63 -10.26
C ALA A 105 12.28 2.91 -11.04
N ALA A 106 11.90 2.77 -12.30
CA ALA A 106 11.56 3.89 -13.17
C ALA A 106 10.38 4.71 -12.64
N GLY A 107 9.30 4.06 -12.21
CA GLY A 107 8.14 4.78 -11.70
C GLY A 107 8.40 5.51 -10.38
N ASN A 108 9.24 4.96 -9.49
CA ASN A 108 9.69 5.70 -8.29
C ASN A 108 10.48 6.96 -8.67
N GLN A 109 11.37 6.89 -9.67
CA GLN A 109 12.10 8.07 -10.17
C GLN A 109 11.15 9.12 -10.77
N GLN A 110 10.17 8.68 -11.55
CA GLN A 110 9.19 9.58 -12.16
C GLN A 110 8.34 10.30 -11.10
N ILE A 111 7.94 9.59 -10.05
CA ILE A 111 7.22 10.19 -8.91
C ILE A 111 8.14 11.18 -8.18
N ALA A 112 9.42 10.83 -7.95
CA ALA A 112 10.38 11.74 -7.32
C ALA A 112 10.53 13.05 -8.11
N GLN A 113 10.65 12.95 -9.44
CA GLN A 113 10.75 14.11 -10.32
C GLN A 113 9.49 14.97 -10.28
N ALA A 114 8.30 14.37 -10.23
CA ALA A 114 7.05 15.11 -10.11
C ALA A 114 6.95 15.86 -8.77
N VAL A 115 7.32 15.22 -7.66
CA VAL A 115 7.37 15.87 -6.34
C VAL A 115 8.40 17.00 -6.32
N GLN A 116 9.57 16.79 -6.93
CA GLN A 116 10.58 17.83 -7.07
C GLN A 116 10.09 19.02 -7.90
N ALA A 117 9.41 18.76 -9.03
CA ALA A 117 8.88 19.78 -9.91
C ALA A 117 7.72 20.57 -9.28
N ALA A 118 6.90 19.93 -8.44
CA ALA A 118 5.82 20.59 -7.71
C ALA A 118 6.35 21.53 -6.59
N GLY A 119 7.59 21.36 -6.15
CA GLY A 119 8.19 22.14 -5.09
C GLY A 119 7.63 21.80 -3.70
N ALA A 120 7.95 22.63 -2.72
CA ALA A 120 7.50 22.44 -1.35
C ALA A 120 5.98 22.69 -1.19
N PRO A 121 5.22 21.80 -0.54
CA PRO A 121 3.85 22.10 -0.14
C PRO A 121 3.81 23.26 0.86
N SER A 122 2.71 24.00 0.90
CA SER A 122 2.50 25.12 1.84
C SER A 122 2.14 24.62 3.24
N THR A 123 3.11 24.03 3.94
CA THR A 123 3.03 23.60 5.35
C THR A 123 4.25 24.11 6.13
N SER A 124 4.21 24.03 7.47
CA SER A 124 5.35 24.42 8.32
C SER A 124 6.66 23.73 7.94
N ASP A 125 6.57 22.46 7.55
CA ASP A 125 7.72 21.60 7.23
C ASP A 125 7.77 21.24 5.74
N GLY A 126 7.17 22.05 4.87
CA GLY A 126 6.96 21.69 3.46
C GLY A 126 8.25 21.43 2.70
N ALA A 127 9.28 22.27 2.88
CA ALA A 127 10.57 22.10 2.22
C ALA A 127 11.27 20.80 2.64
N GLN A 128 11.27 20.48 3.94
CA GLN A 128 11.83 19.23 4.43
C GLN A 128 11.00 18.04 3.94
N THR A 129 9.67 18.14 3.94
CA THR A 129 8.79 17.07 3.46
C THR A 129 9.04 16.75 2.00
N GLN A 130 9.23 17.77 1.15
CA GLN A 130 9.56 17.59 -0.26
C GLN A 130 10.95 16.94 -0.43
N ALA A 131 11.96 17.41 0.30
CA ALA A 131 13.31 16.85 0.23
C ALA A 131 13.37 15.38 0.69
N ASP A 132 12.74 15.08 1.84
CA ASP A 132 12.61 13.73 2.39
C ASP A 132 11.93 12.81 1.35
N ALA A 133 10.80 13.24 0.78
CA ALA A 133 10.07 12.48 -0.23
C ALA A 133 10.90 12.17 -1.48
N VAL A 134 11.58 13.17 -2.02
CA VAL A 134 12.43 12.99 -3.22
C VAL A 134 13.61 12.07 -2.91
N SER A 135 14.25 12.22 -1.75
CA SER A 135 15.34 11.34 -1.33
C SER A 135 14.88 9.88 -1.24
N GLU A 136 13.78 9.64 -0.55
CA GLU A 136 13.23 8.30 -0.30
C GLU A 136 12.77 7.60 -1.59
N LEU A 137 12.09 8.33 -2.49
CA LEU A 137 11.70 7.78 -3.79
C LEU A 137 12.92 7.43 -4.66
N ASN A 138 13.97 8.23 -4.61
CA ASN A 138 15.22 7.92 -5.32
C ASN A 138 15.97 6.74 -4.69
N GLN A 139 15.98 6.63 -3.36
CA GLN A 139 16.52 5.45 -2.67
C GLN A 139 15.75 4.19 -3.03
N ALA A 140 14.41 4.26 -3.06
CA ALA A 140 13.55 3.16 -3.50
C ALA A 140 13.88 2.74 -4.93
N ALA A 141 14.03 3.70 -5.84
CA ALA A 141 14.43 3.44 -7.22
C ALA A 141 15.80 2.74 -7.33
N GLY A 142 16.78 3.21 -6.56
CA GLY A 142 18.10 2.56 -6.46
C GLY A 142 18.02 1.14 -5.91
N GLY A 143 17.20 0.92 -4.88
CA GLY A 143 16.92 -0.38 -4.30
C GLY A 143 16.35 -1.36 -5.33
N TYR A 144 15.29 -0.96 -6.06
CA TYR A 144 14.70 -1.79 -7.12
C TYR A 144 15.68 -2.06 -8.28
N THR A 145 16.51 -1.08 -8.64
CA THR A 145 17.58 -1.28 -9.65
C THR A 145 18.58 -2.35 -9.20
N LYS A 146 18.97 -2.34 -7.93
CA LYS A 146 19.85 -3.37 -7.35
C LYS A 146 19.18 -4.74 -7.35
N VAL A 147 17.90 -4.82 -6.97
CA VAL A 147 17.14 -6.09 -7.01
C VAL A 147 17.02 -6.60 -8.45
N GLN A 148 16.75 -5.73 -9.42
CA GLN A 148 16.74 -6.07 -10.84
C GLN A 148 18.07 -6.73 -11.27
N GLN A 149 19.20 -6.16 -10.87
CA GLN A 149 20.52 -6.72 -11.15
C GLN A 149 20.71 -8.10 -10.50
N THR A 150 20.30 -8.27 -9.23
CA THR A 150 20.32 -9.57 -8.56
C THR A 150 19.51 -10.61 -9.34
N VAL A 151 18.28 -10.26 -9.75
CA VAL A 151 17.41 -11.16 -10.51
C VAL A 151 18.06 -11.58 -11.82
N LYS A 152 18.61 -10.62 -12.60
CA LYS A 152 19.32 -10.89 -13.86
C LYS A 152 20.54 -11.79 -13.69
N ALA A 153 21.13 -11.84 -12.50
CA ALA A 153 22.28 -12.67 -12.19
C ALA A 153 21.91 -14.08 -11.70
N LEU A 154 20.63 -14.41 -11.54
CA LEU A 154 20.21 -15.74 -11.07
C LEU A 154 20.59 -16.85 -12.06
N PRO A 155 21.07 -18.01 -11.59
CA PRO A 155 21.49 -19.10 -12.45
C PRO A 155 20.29 -19.92 -12.95
N VAL A 156 19.78 -19.60 -14.15
CA VAL A 156 18.56 -20.24 -14.71
C VAL A 156 18.69 -21.73 -15.04
N ASN A 157 19.93 -22.24 -15.14
CA ASN A 157 20.23 -23.64 -15.43
C ASN A 157 20.47 -24.50 -14.19
N ASP A 158 20.43 -23.90 -12.99
CA ASP A 158 20.61 -24.59 -11.72
C ASP A 158 19.39 -24.28 -10.84
N GLN A 159 18.43 -25.19 -10.83
CA GLN A 159 17.14 -24.96 -10.17
C GLN A 159 17.30 -24.72 -8.66
N ALA A 160 18.23 -25.41 -8.00
CA ALA A 160 18.45 -25.25 -6.56
C ALA A 160 19.03 -23.87 -6.24
N ARG A 161 20.03 -23.42 -7.01
CA ARG A 161 20.63 -22.09 -6.83
C ARG A 161 19.71 -20.96 -7.29
N PHE A 162 18.90 -21.19 -8.32
CA PHE A 162 17.87 -20.27 -8.76
C PHE A 162 16.85 -20.03 -7.65
N ALA A 163 16.29 -21.10 -7.07
CA ALA A 163 15.33 -21.01 -5.97
C ALA A 163 15.93 -20.35 -4.73
N ALA A 164 17.17 -20.68 -4.37
CA ALA A 164 17.88 -20.02 -3.27
C ALA A 164 18.08 -18.52 -3.53
N GLY A 165 18.46 -18.14 -4.76
CA GLY A 165 18.63 -16.75 -5.14
C GLY A 165 17.31 -15.96 -5.16
N LEU A 166 16.19 -16.58 -5.56
CA LEU A 166 14.86 -15.96 -5.44
C LEU A 166 14.45 -15.67 -3.99
N ARG A 167 14.89 -16.52 -3.04
CA ARG A 167 14.71 -16.24 -1.61
C ARG A 167 15.49 -15.00 -1.18
N GLY A 168 16.75 -14.88 -1.61
CA GLY A 168 17.56 -13.68 -1.36
C GLY A 168 16.96 -12.41 -1.98
N VAL A 169 16.39 -12.51 -3.18
CA VAL A 169 15.64 -11.40 -3.81
C VAL A 169 14.44 -10.99 -2.94
N SER A 170 13.68 -11.95 -2.42
CA SER A 170 12.57 -11.69 -1.49
C SER A 170 13.03 -10.95 -0.23
N ASP A 171 14.17 -11.36 0.34
CA ASP A 171 14.74 -10.70 1.52
C ASP A 171 15.13 -9.24 1.22
N GLN A 172 15.77 -8.98 0.07
CA GLN A 172 16.10 -7.62 -0.37
C GLN A 172 14.86 -6.75 -0.57
N ILE A 173 13.79 -7.30 -1.16
CA ILE A 173 12.51 -6.59 -1.34
C ILE A 173 11.87 -6.31 0.01
N GLY A 174 11.92 -7.26 0.96
CA GLY A 174 11.41 -7.07 2.32
C GLY A 174 12.12 -5.94 3.07
N GLN A 175 13.45 -5.87 2.94
CA GLN A 175 14.24 -4.76 3.49
C GLN A 175 13.85 -3.42 2.87
N LEU A 176 13.70 -3.38 1.54
CA LEU A 176 13.27 -2.17 0.83
C LEU A 176 11.88 -1.71 1.28
N SER A 177 10.93 -2.64 1.40
CA SER A 177 9.57 -2.36 1.86
C SER A 177 9.56 -1.79 3.28
N THR A 178 10.41 -2.30 4.17
CA THR A 178 10.51 -1.82 5.55
C THR A 178 11.01 -0.38 5.60
N GLN A 179 12.02 -0.05 4.78
CA GLN A 179 12.58 1.31 4.69
C GLN A 179 11.56 2.30 4.10
N SER A 180 10.89 1.93 3.00
CA SER A 180 9.97 2.83 2.29
C SER A 180 8.64 3.10 3.04
N SER A 181 8.21 2.21 3.94
CA SER A 181 6.91 2.35 4.62
C SER A 181 6.86 3.58 5.56
N ALA A 182 7.96 3.92 6.22
CA ALA A 182 8.01 5.06 7.14
C ALA A 182 7.90 6.41 6.40
N ALA A 183 8.56 6.53 5.24
CA ALA A 183 8.53 7.73 4.42
C ALA A 183 7.16 7.97 3.77
N LEU A 184 6.56 6.89 3.22
CA LEU A 184 5.21 6.93 2.64
C LEU A 184 4.16 7.30 3.69
N GLN A 185 4.27 6.78 4.92
CA GLN A 185 3.38 7.17 6.02
C GLN A 185 3.42 8.67 6.30
N LYS A 186 4.59 9.32 6.20
CA LYS A 186 4.72 10.76 6.42
C LYS A 186 4.00 11.55 5.33
N LEU A 187 4.14 11.16 4.06
CA LEU A 187 3.44 11.77 2.92
C LEU A 187 1.92 11.56 2.96
N GLN A 188 1.47 10.42 3.47
CA GLN A 188 0.06 10.04 3.54
C GLN A 188 -0.64 10.52 4.82
N SER A 189 0.07 11.24 5.70
CA SER A 189 -0.47 11.72 6.97
C SER A 189 -1.02 13.14 6.88
N GLY A 190 -1.96 13.46 7.78
CA GLY A 190 -2.50 14.81 7.96
C GLY A 190 -3.10 15.42 6.69
N ASP A 191 -3.01 16.74 6.58
CA ASP A 191 -3.60 17.51 5.49
C ASP A 191 -2.95 17.21 4.12
N LEU A 192 -1.67 16.82 4.11
CA LEU A 192 -0.95 16.46 2.89
C LEU A 192 -1.53 15.17 2.27
N GLY A 193 -1.71 14.14 3.10
CA GLY A 193 -2.35 12.90 2.69
C GLY A 193 -3.79 13.10 2.23
N ALA A 194 -4.54 13.95 2.93
CA ALA A 194 -5.90 14.31 2.53
C ALA A 194 -5.94 15.04 1.18
N ALA A 195 -5.02 15.99 0.94
CA ALA A 195 -4.93 16.72 -0.33
C ALA A 195 -4.57 15.79 -1.50
N LEU A 196 -3.60 14.89 -1.31
CA LEU A 196 -3.25 13.86 -2.30
C LEU A 196 -4.42 12.92 -2.59
N GLY A 197 -5.12 12.45 -1.55
CA GLY A 197 -6.26 11.53 -1.68
C GLY A 197 -7.46 12.13 -2.42
N ARG A 198 -7.63 13.46 -2.40
CA ARG A 198 -8.67 14.15 -3.18
C ARG A 198 -8.38 14.19 -4.68
N GLN A 199 -7.13 13.98 -5.09
CA GLN A 199 -6.76 14.07 -6.51
C GLN A 199 -6.96 12.73 -7.22
N PRO A 200 -7.69 12.69 -8.36
CA PRO A 200 -7.94 11.45 -9.08
C PRO A 200 -6.68 10.66 -9.48
N GLY A 201 -5.57 11.34 -9.76
CA GLY A 201 -4.32 10.71 -10.16
C GLY A 201 -3.51 10.08 -9.01
N CYS A 202 -3.86 10.36 -7.76
CA CYS A 202 -3.22 9.81 -6.56
C CYS A 202 -4.19 9.07 -5.63
N ALA A 203 -5.49 9.15 -5.89
CA ALA A 203 -6.47 8.40 -5.15
C ALA A 203 -6.15 6.91 -5.23
N ALA A 204 -6.19 6.23 -4.09
CA ALA A 204 -6.11 4.78 -4.07
C ALA A 204 -7.23 4.23 -4.98
N PRO A 205 -6.97 3.15 -5.75
CA PRO A 205 -8.03 2.50 -6.50
C PRO A 205 -9.14 2.15 -5.51
N SER A 206 -10.30 2.78 -5.69
CA SER A 206 -11.48 2.46 -4.90
C SER A 206 -11.91 1.08 -5.33
N ASP A 207 -11.50 0.05 -4.59
CA ASP A 207 -12.25 -1.20 -4.57
C ASP A 207 -13.69 -0.79 -4.27
N THR A 208 -14.55 -0.93 -5.26
CA THR A 208 -15.96 -0.58 -5.14
C THR A 208 -16.54 -1.47 -4.07
N ALA A 209 -16.62 -0.93 -2.85
CA ALA A 209 -17.32 -1.51 -1.73
C ALA A 209 -18.73 -1.85 -2.23
N THR A 210 -18.98 -3.15 -2.35
CA THR A 210 -20.32 -3.68 -2.56
C THR A 210 -21.21 -3.12 -1.46
N ALA A 211 -22.21 -2.33 -1.88
CA ALA A 211 -23.30 -1.91 -1.03
C ALA A 211 -23.94 -3.15 -0.38
N GLY A 212 -23.84 -3.23 0.94
CA GLY A 212 -24.52 -4.21 1.77
C GLY A 212 -24.84 -3.56 3.10
N GLY A 213 -25.98 -2.88 3.15
CA GLY A 213 -26.50 -2.27 4.37
C GLY A 213 -26.82 -3.30 5.45
N ALA A 214 -26.62 -2.83 6.68
CA ALA A 214 -27.18 -3.24 7.97
C ALA A 214 -28.12 -4.45 8.04
N ASP A 215 -27.90 -5.33 9.03
CA ASP A 215 -28.70 -5.31 10.27
C ASP A 215 -28.16 -6.33 11.30
N SER A 216 -28.17 -5.94 12.58
CA SER A 216 -28.28 -6.78 13.78
C SER A 216 -27.24 -7.87 14.05
N SER A 217 -26.85 -8.18 15.28
CA SER A 217 -27.33 -7.80 16.60
C SER A 217 -26.27 -8.26 17.60
N THR A 218 -26.23 -7.55 18.72
CA THR A 218 -25.55 -7.89 19.97
C THR A 218 -25.57 -9.39 20.31
N ALA A 219 -24.39 -9.99 20.46
CA ALA A 219 -24.22 -11.24 21.21
C ALA A 219 -22.96 -11.14 22.08
N THR A 220 -23.19 -10.89 23.37
CA THR A 220 -22.23 -11.04 24.46
C THR A 220 -21.86 -12.52 24.64
N PRO A 221 -20.58 -12.91 24.72
CA PRO A 221 -20.22 -14.25 25.16
C PRO A 221 -20.19 -14.29 26.70
N ASN A 222 -21.19 -14.98 27.24
CA ASN A 222 -21.29 -15.42 28.63
C ASN A 222 -20.18 -16.44 28.94
N ALA A 223 -19.49 -16.25 30.07
CA ALA A 223 -18.54 -17.21 30.61
C ALA A 223 -19.27 -18.26 31.46
N SER A 224 -19.09 -19.55 31.14
CA SER A 224 -19.20 -20.66 32.08
C SER A 224 -18.50 -21.87 31.49
N GLY A 225 -17.54 -22.42 32.23
CA GLY A 225 -16.48 -23.28 31.70
C GLY A 225 -16.70 -24.78 31.87
N SER A 226 -15.65 -25.51 31.52
CA SER A 226 -15.13 -26.66 32.28
C SER A 226 -13.77 -27.09 31.72
N ALA A 227 -12.92 -27.49 32.66
CA ALA A 227 -11.54 -27.96 32.58
C ALA A 227 -11.38 -29.23 31.69
N ALA A 228 -10.21 -29.80 31.37
CA ALA A 228 -8.82 -29.70 31.82
C ALA A 228 -7.93 -30.47 30.80
N ALA A 229 -6.63 -30.12 30.72
CA ALA A 229 -5.50 -31.06 30.83
C ALA A 229 -4.16 -30.34 30.62
N ALA A 230 -3.27 -30.44 31.61
CA ALA A 230 -1.89 -29.94 31.62
C ALA A 230 -0.94 -30.87 30.82
N PRO A 231 0.34 -30.49 30.59
CA PRO A 231 1.34 -30.77 31.63
C PRO A 231 2.46 -29.72 31.86
N SER A 232 2.82 -29.63 33.14
CA SER A 232 4.13 -29.61 33.78
C SER A 232 5.33 -28.87 33.17
N ALA A 233 5.82 -27.94 33.98
CA ALA A 233 7.12 -27.28 33.92
C ALA A 233 8.30 -28.22 34.20
N SER A 234 9.47 -27.86 33.66
CA SER A 234 10.76 -28.11 34.28
C SER A 234 11.71 -26.98 33.91
N SER A 235 12.15 -26.26 34.93
CA SER A 235 13.18 -25.22 34.88
C SER A 235 14.36 -25.69 35.71
N SER A 236 15.53 -25.64 35.09
CA SER A 236 16.89 -25.91 35.60
C SER A 236 17.80 -25.20 34.57
N ASP A 237 18.82 -24.39 34.86
CA ASP A 237 19.54 -24.16 36.11
C ASP A 237 20.44 -22.90 36.04
N HIS A 238 20.72 -22.37 37.25
CA HIS A 238 21.94 -21.71 37.75
C HIS A 238 22.69 -20.63 36.93
N ARG A 239 22.74 -19.36 37.32
CA ARG A 239 23.41 -18.69 38.47
C ARG A 239 24.96 -18.61 38.38
N SER A 240 25.42 -17.36 38.18
CA SER A 240 26.66 -16.70 38.67
C SER A 240 28.05 -17.28 38.35
N THR A 241 28.91 -16.46 37.74
CA THR A 241 30.05 -15.80 38.43
C THR A 241 30.85 -14.88 37.49
N LYS A 242 31.23 -13.71 38.01
CA LYS A 242 32.26 -12.79 37.49
C LYS A 242 33.64 -13.36 37.84
N PRO A 243 34.73 -13.07 37.09
CA PRO A 243 35.65 -12.07 37.61
C PRO A 243 36.29 -11.16 36.55
N THR A 244 36.82 -10.06 37.09
CA THR A 244 37.61 -8.97 36.50
C THR A 244 38.96 -9.40 35.94
N SER A 245 39.41 -8.77 34.85
CA SER A 245 40.84 -8.52 34.58
C SER A 245 41.05 -7.22 33.79
N LYS A 246 41.89 -6.35 34.37
CA LYS A 246 42.53 -5.17 33.77
C LYS A 246 43.41 -5.55 32.58
N SER A 247 43.54 -4.65 31.60
CA SER A 247 44.84 -4.18 31.06
C SER A 247 44.66 -2.98 30.10
N THR A 248 45.50 -1.99 30.28
CA THR A 248 45.64 -0.67 29.63
C THR A 248 46.38 -0.74 28.28
N PRO A 249 46.54 0.37 27.50
CA PRO A 249 46.66 0.38 26.04
C PRO A 249 48.10 0.33 25.51
N LYS A 250 48.25 0.08 24.19
CA LYS A 250 49.51 0.26 23.46
C LYS A 250 49.28 1.00 22.15
N ALA A 251 49.89 2.18 22.04
CA ALA A 251 50.14 2.92 20.81
C ALA A 251 51.45 2.45 20.14
N SER A 252 51.47 2.43 18.80
CA SER A 252 52.62 2.51 17.88
C SER A 252 51.99 2.49 16.47
N GLY A 253 52.19 3.41 15.52
CA GLY A 253 53.37 4.22 15.24
C GLY A 253 54.25 3.50 14.20
N SER A 254 54.49 4.16 13.05
CA SER A 254 55.37 3.81 11.89
C SER A 254 54.60 3.24 10.68
N ALA A 255 54.49 3.87 9.50
CA ALA A 255 55.45 4.53 8.58
C ALA A 255 56.04 3.58 7.51
N SER A 256 56.07 4.12 6.28
CA SER A 256 56.84 3.74 5.07
C SER A 256 56.19 2.78 4.06
N PRO A 257 56.63 2.75 2.79
CA PRO A 257 57.53 3.67 2.07
C PRO A 257 56.84 4.61 1.06
#